data_AF-A0A399ISB3-F1
#
_entry.id   AF-A0A399ISB3-F1
#
_cell.length_a   1.000
_cell.length_b   1.000
_cell.length_c   1.000
_cell.angle_alpha   90.00
_cell.angle_beta   90.00
_cell.angle_gamma   90.00
#
_symmetry.space_group_name_H-M   'P 1'
#
loop_
_entity.id
_entity.type
_entity.pdbx_description
1 polymer ?
#
loop_
_entity_poly.entity_id
_entity_poly.type
_entity_poly.pdbx_seq_one_letter_code
_entity_poly.pdbx_strand_id
1 'polypeptide(L)'
;MNKEEIIRKELRLIIRELGLLSHNCLNSGLTLAQAHILSYLKQNGNTPFNELLVQLGIDKASLSRTVSNLESKGFIKVEKSKTDKRMKDIDILPLGKENIINGDGEVNKVINEILEYGDEETVSNIVKSFNEFRILSLKSNLIKNESRIKIERVSLNYMEDAIKLAIGVFTKEQNIPANLVPLEKNLEPIWWCARVGEDIVGVTAGWIENNEWHWGRYAVDKRLRGIGIGKKLAVFSLNDIFNNGAEEIYSEARDITVKLLKNFGCEIIGEPVNFYGDSVTPTIIKKSDFIQAIT
;
A
#
# COMPACT_ATOMS: atom_id res chain seq x y z
N MET A 1 -20.94 30.05 -0.29
CA MET A 1 -20.59 28.67 0.10
C MET A 1 -19.07 28.58 0.05
N ASN A 2 -18.41 28.23 1.14
CA ASN A 2 -16.95 28.05 1.14
C ASN A 2 -16.56 26.72 0.45
N LYS A 3 -15.26 26.49 0.27
CA LYS A 3 -14.74 25.32 -0.48
C LYS A 3 -15.16 24.00 0.18
N GLU A 4 -15.14 23.95 1.50
CA GLU A 4 -15.51 22.80 2.31
C GLU A 4 -16.99 22.44 2.14
N GLU A 5 -17.86 23.44 2.15
CA GLU A 5 -19.29 23.27 1.92
C GLU A 5 -19.60 22.80 0.49
N ILE A 6 -18.87 23.30 -0.51
CA ILE A 6 -18.96 22.82 -1.90
C ILE A 6 -18.61 21.34 -1.98
N ILE A 7 -17.41 20.95 -1.52
CA ILE A 7 -16.97 19.55 -1.57
C ILE A 7 -17.96 18.63 -0.84
N ARG A 8 -18.42 19.02 0.36
CA ARG A 8 -19.40 18.24 1.12
C ARG A 8 -20.74 18.10 0.37
N LYS A 9 -21.20 19.15 -0.31
CA LYS A 9 -22.43 19.11 -1.09
C LYS A 9 -22.26 18.17 -2.29
N GLU A 10 -21.19 18.32 -3.06
CA GLU A 10 -20.91 17.48 -4.23
C GLU A 10 -20.76 16.00 -3.85
N LEU A 11 -20.11 15.68 -2.72
CA LEU A 11 -20.04 14.31 -2.21
C LEU A 11 -21.43 13.70 -1.94
N ARG A 12 -22.37 14.47 -1.38
CA ARG A 12 -23.74 13.98 -1.14
C ARG A 12 -24.51 13.79 -2.43
N LEU A 13 -24.33 14.70 -3.39
CA LEU A 13 -24.98 14.62 -4.69
C LEU A 13 -24.46 13.41 -5.47
N ILE A 14 -23.14 13.21 -5.56
CA ILE A 14 -22.58 12.07 -6.29
C ILE A 14 -22.94 10.73 -5.63
N ILE A 15 -23.00 10.64 -4.30
CA ILE A 15 -23.49 9.45 -3.59
C ILE A 15 -24.93 9.11 -3.98
N ARG A 16 -25.77 10.15 -4.17
CA ARG A 16 -27.17 9.99 -4.60
C ARG A 16 -27.26 9.59 -6.07
N GLU A 17 -26.60 10.31 -6.96
CA GLU A 17 -26.66 10.05 -8.40
C GLU A 17 -26.08 8.68 -8.77
N LEU A 18 -25.01 8.25 -8.09
CA LEU A 18 -24.42 6.91 -8.26
C LEU A 18 -25.19 5.81 -7.52
N GLY A 19 -26.24 6.14 -6.76
CA GLY A 19 -27.03 5.16 -6.02
C GLY A 19 -26.23 4.36 -5.00
N LEU A 20 -25.18 4.93 -4.41
CA LEU A 20 -24.23 4.19 -3.55
C LEU A 20 -24.83 3.70 -2.23
N LEU A 21 -25.99 4.24 -1.85
CA LEU A 21 -26.75 3.80 -0.67
C LEU A 21 -27.73 2.65 -0.97
N SER A 22 -27.83 2.23 -2.23
CA SER A 22 -28.69 1.12 -2.66
C SER A 22 -28.15 -0.24 -2.17
N HIS A 23 -29.07 -1.21 -2.00
CA HIS A 23 -28.69 -2.61 -1.82
C HIS A 23 -28.07 -3.27 -3.06
N ASN A 24 -28.19 -2.60 -4.20
CA ASN A 24 -27.57 -2.92 -5.47
C ASN A 24 -26.80 -1.68 -5.95
N CYS A 25 -25.67 -1.35 -5.29
CA CYS A 25 -24.92 -0.15 -5.62
C CYS A 25 -24.32 -0.28 -7.02
N LEU A 26 -24.55 0.72 -7.89
CA LEU A 26 -24.05 0.75 -9.27
C LEU A 26 -24.35 -0.55 -10.05
N ASN A 27 -25.52 -1.16 -9.81
CA ASN A 27 -25.95 -2.41 -10.44
C ASN A 27 -25.05 -3.64 -10.21
N SER A 28 -24.16 -3.60 -9.20
CA SER A 28 -23.18 -4.66 -8.90
C SER A 28 -23.77 -5.97 -8.31
N GLY A 29 -25.04 -5.98 -7.91
CA GLY A 29 -25.66 -7.04 -7.11
C GLY A 29 -25.23 -7.03 -5.63
N LEU A 30 -24.48 -6.02 -5.21
CA LEU A 30 -23.90 -5.90 -3.87
C LEU A 30 -24.27 -4.58 -3.21
N THR A 31 -24.25 -4.56 -1.87
CA THR A 31 -24.16 -3.29 -1.15
C THR A 31 -22.73 -2.75 -1.22
N LEU A 32 -22.54 -1.44 -1.05
CA LEU A 32 -21.22 -0.84 -1.07
C LEU A 32 -20.26 -1.50 -0.05
N ALA A 33 -20.75 -1.81 1.16
CA ALA A 33 -19.95 -2.48 2.18
C ALA A 33 -19.56 -3.92 1.78
N GLN A 34 -20.44 -4.65 1.09
CA GLN A 34 -20.13 -5.98 0.58
C GLN A 34 -19.08 -5.91 -0.52
N ALA A 35 -19.22 -4.98 -1.47
CA ALA A 35 -18.26 -4.76 -2.54
C ALA A 35 -16.87 -4.42 -1.98
N HIS A 36 -16.79 -3.52 -0.99
CA HIS A 36 -15.53 -3.21 -0.32
C HIS A 36 -14.88 -4.42 0.35
N ILE A 37 -15.63 -5.23 1.10
CA ILE A 37 -15.07 -6.42 1.76
C ILE A 37 -14.59 -7.44 0.74
N LEU A 38 -15.40 -7.75 -0.29
CA LEU A 38 -15.03 -8.75 -1.30
C LEU A 38 -13.86 -8.28 -2.15
N SER A 39 -13.81 -7.01 -2.55
CA SER A 39 -12.68 -6.44 -3.29
C SER A 39 -11.40 -6.48 -2.45
N TYR A 40 -11.50 -6.12 -1.16
CA TYR A 40 -10.40 -6.21 -0.22
C TYR A 40 -9.86 -7.64 -0.10
N LEU A 41 -10.74 -8.63 0.13
CA LEU A 41 -10.34 -10.03 0.27
C LEU A 41 -9.83 -10.63 -1.04
N LYS A 42 -10.38 -10.22 -2.19
CA LYS A 42 -9.90 -10.63 -3.52
C LYS A 42 -8.45 -10.20 -3.72
N GLN A 43 -8.11 -8.97 -3.32
CA GLN A 43 -6.76 -8.45 -3.45
C GLN A 43 -5.81 -8.99 -2.37
N ASN A 44 -6.22 -9.00 -1.09
CA ASN A 44 -5.34 -9.30 0.05
C ASN A 44 -5.28 -10.80 0.43
N GLY A 45 -6.25 -11.59 0.00
CA GLY A 45 -6.37 -13.00 0.40
C GLY A 45 -6.87 -13.16 1.83
N ASN A 46 -6.37 -14.19 2.53
CA ASN A 46 -6.74 -14.49 3.91
C ASN A 46 -6.49 -13.28 4.81
N THR A 47 -7.57 -12.73 5.37
CA THR A 47 -7.52 -11.45 6.09
C THR A 47 -8.12 -11.59 7.48
N PRO A 48 -7.41 -11.19 8.55
CA PRO A 48 -7.98 -11.13 9.89
C PRO A 48 -9.14 -10.14 9.98
N PHE A 49 -10.18 -10.46 10.73
CA PHE A 49 -11.33 -9.57 10.95
C PHE A 49 -10.91 -8.17 11.45
N ASN A 50 -9.91 -8.12 12.33
CA ASN A 50 -9.38 -6.85 12.84
C ASN A 50 -8.68 -6.01 11.77
N GLU A 51 -8.08 -6.62 10.75
CA GLU A 51 -7.49 -5.89 9.63
C GLU A 51 -8.60 -5.21 8.81
N LEU A 52 -9.68 -5.92 8.48
CA LEU A 52 -10.84 -5.31 7.81
C LEU A 52 -11.43 -4.13 8.61
N LEU A 53 -11.52 -4.27 9.95
CA LEU A 53 -12.02 -3.21 10.83
C LEU A 53 -11.14 -1.95 10.75
N VAL A 54 -9.82 -2.12 10.78
CA VAL A 54 -8.86 -1.01 10.72
C VAL A 54 -8.82 -0.39 9.32
N GLN A 55 -8.90 -1.21 8.27
CA GLN A 55 -8.64 -0.77 6.90
C GLN A 55 -9.85 -0.16 6.20
N LEU A 56 -11.06 -0.70 6.44
CA LEU A 56 -12.28 -0.28 5.76
C LEU A 56 -13.01 0.88 6.44
N GLY A 57 -12.67 1.21 7.70
CA GLY A 57 -13.36 2.27 8.44
C GLY A 57 -14.83 1.96 8.76
N ILE A 58 -15.22 0.68 8.75
CA ILE A 58 -16.56 0.21 9.10
C ILE A 58 -16.58 -0.11 10.59
N ASP A 59 -17.64 0.31 11.30
CA ASP A 59 -17.79 -0.03 12.72
C ASP A 59 -17.94 -1.54 12.94
N LYS A 60 -17.55 -2.03 14.12
CA LYS A 60 -17.51 -3.46 14.44
C LYS A 60 -18.86 -4.16 14.24
N ALA A 61 -19.97 -3.52 14.60
CA ALA A 61 -21.29 -4.11 14.52
C ALA A 61 -21.75 -4.24 13.06
N SER A 62 -21.51 -3.21 12.25
CA SER A 62 -21.80 -3.24 10.81
C SER A 62 -20.91 -4.23 10.07
N LEU A 63 -19.61 -4.27 10.36
CA LEU A 63 -18.70 -5.24 9.75
C LEU A 63 -19.12 -6.69 10.09
N SER A 64 -19.45 -6.97 11.35
CA SER A 64 -19.90 -8.30 11.79
C SER A 64 -21.16 -8.75 11.06
N ARG A 65 -22.14 -7.85 10.90
CA ARG A 65 -23.39 -8.13 10.16
C ARG A 65 -23.12 -8.39 8.68
N THR A 66 -22.28 -7.58 8.04
CA THR A 66 -21.95 -7.74 6.61
C THR A 66 -21.19 -9.04 6.37
N VAL A 67 -20.21 -9.38 7.21
CA VAL A 67 -19.48 -10.65 7.15
C VAL A 67 -20.43 -11.83 7.30
N SER A 68 -21.32 -11.81 8.29
CA SER A 68 -22.31 -12.90 8.49
C SER A 68 -23.23 -13.06 7.26
N ASN A 69 -23.63 -11.94 6.64
CA ASN A 69 -24.43 -11.99 5.42
C ASN A 69 -23.66 -12.57 4.22
N LEU A 70 -22.40 -12.16 4.02
CA LEU A 70 -21.56 -12.70 2.96
C LEU A 70 -21.28 -14.21 3.15
N GLU A 71 -21.08 -14.64 4.40
CA GLU A 71 -20.90 -16.04 4.76
C GLU A 71 -22.17 -16.86 4.45
N SER A 72 -23.35 -16.36 4.82
CA SER A 72 -24.63 -17.01 4.50
C SER A 72 -24.90 -17.16 3.00
N LYS A 73 -24.31 -16.28 2.16
CA LYS A 73 -24.37 -16.35 0.70
C LYS A 73 -23.33 -17.31 0.10
N GLY A 74 -22.45 -17.88 0.92
CA GLY A 74 -21.33 -18.72 0.44
C GLY A 74 -20.25 -17.93 -0.29
N PHE A 75 -20.17 -16.61 -0.08
CA PHE A 75 -19.17 -15.77 -0.75
C PHE A 75 -17.84 -15.76 0.01
N ILE A 76 -17.88 -15.95 1.31
CA ILE A 76 -16.70 -16.02 2.18
C ILE A 76 -16.84 -17.20 3.14
N LYS A 77 -15.74 -17.60 3.75
CA LYS A 77 -15.70 -18.46 4.93
C LYS A 77 -15.02 -17.73 6.08
N VAL A 78 -15.48 -17.97 7.31
CA VAL A 78 -14.88 -17.42 8.52
C VAL A 78 -14.34 -18.56 9.38
N GLU A 79 -13.03 -18.57 9.61
CA GLU A 79 -12.34 -19.60 10.39
C GLU A 79 -11.67 -18.99 11.63
N LYS A 80 -11.45 -19.79 12.67
CA LYS A 80 -10.61 -19.36 13.78
C LYS A 80 -9.19 -19.20 13.27
N SER A 81 -8.52 -18.11 13.66
CA SER A 81 -7.17 -17.86 13.20
C SER A 81 -6.21 -18.95 13.66
N LYS A 82 -5.29 -19.31 12.77
CA LYS A 82 -4.26 -20.32 13.03
C LYS A 82 -3.20 -19.83 14.02
N THR A 83 -2.98 -18.52 14.08
CA THR A 83 -1.96 -17.87 14.93
C THR A 83 -2.53 -17.44 16.28
N ASP A 84 -3.76 -16.95 16.32
CA ASP A 84 -4.48 -16.62 17.57
C ASP A 84 -5.93 -17.13 17.51
N LYS A 85 -6.24 -18.22 18.24
CA LYS A 85 -7.59 -18.82 18.26
C LYS A 85 -8.70 -17.88 18.77
N ARG A 86 -8.34 -16.72 19.35
CA ARG A 86 -9.29 -15.67 19.75
C ARG A 86 -9.71 -14.79 18.57
N MET A 87 -8.93 -14.79 17.50
CA MET A 87 -9.17 -14.03 16.27
C MET A 87 -9.89 -14.90 15.23
N LYS A 88 -10.51 -14.23 14.26
CA LYS A 88 -11.17 -14.84 13.11
C LYS A 88 -10.48 -14.37 11.84
N ASP A 89 -10.15 -15.31 10.97
CA ASP A 89 -9.65 -15.04 9.63
C ASP A 89 -10.77 -15.28 8.62
N ILE A 90 -10.77 -14.47 7.57
CA ILE A 90 -11.79 -14.47 6.54
C ILE A 90 -11.11 -14.77 5.20
N ASP A 91 -11.65 -15.76 4.49
CA ASP A 91 -11.24 -16.07 3.13
C ASP A 91 -12.41 -15.87 2.18
N ILE A 92 -12.12 -15.29 1.02
CA ILE A 92 -13.07 -15.26 -0.09
C ILE A 92 -13.14 -16.62 -0.78
N LEU A 93 -14.37 -17.10 -1.00
CA LEU A 93 -14.65 -18.35 -1.70
C LEU A 93 -14.74 -18.12 -3.22
N PRO A 94 -14.64 -19.17 -4.06
CA PRO A 94 -14.75 -19.03 -5.51
C PRO A 94 -16.01 -18.28 -5.96
N LEU A 95 -17.16 -18.57 -5.35
CA LEU A 95 -18.42 -17.89 -5.63
C LEU A 95 -18.37 -16.39 -5.29
N GLY A 96 -17.71 -16.03 -4.17
CA GLY A 96 -17.50 -14.63 -3.81
C GLY A 96 -16.58 -13.89 -4.78
N LYS A 97 -15.52 -14.55 -5.27
CA LYS A 97 -14.61 -14.00 -6.29
C LYS A 97 -15.33 -13.75 -7.60
N GLU A 98 -16.11 -14.72 -8.07
CA GLU A 98 -16.92 -14.57 -9.28
C GLU A 98 -17.93 -13.44 -9.12
N ASN A 99 -18.62 -13.37 -7.98
CA ASN A 99 -19.62 -12.35 -7.73
C ASN A 99 -19.04 -10.92 -7.77
N ILE A 100 -17.89 -10.67 -7.12
CA ILE A 100 -17.26 -9.35 -7.17
C ILE A 100 -16.70 -9.03 -8.57
N ILE A 101 -16.17 -10.00 -9.31
CA ILE A 101 -15.70 -9.79 -10.69
C ILE A 101 -16.86 -9.39 -11.61
N ASN A 102 -17.99 -10.09 -11.52
CA ASN A 102 -19.18 -9.75 -12.30
C ASN A 102 -19.74 -8.39 -11.88
N GLY A 103 -19.81 -8.12 -10.57
CA GLY A 103 -20.22 -6.84 -10.02
C GLY A 103 -19.36 -5.67 -10.51
N ASP A 104 -18.04 -5.81 -10.47
CA ASP A 104 -17.08 -4.82 -11.00
C ASP A 104 -17.32 -4.59 -12.51
N GLY A 105 -17.66 -5.64 -13.27
CA GLY A 105 -18.01 -5.54 -14.68
C GLY A 105 -19.25 -4.69 -14.95
N GLU A 106 -20.31 -4.86 -14.17
CA GLU A 106 -21.53 -4.03 -14.27
C GLU A 106 -21.27 -2.59 -13.83
N VAL A 107 -20.49 -2.39 -12.76
CA VAL A 107 -20.07 -1.05 -12.32
C VAL A 107 -19.31 -0.33 -13.44
N ASN A 108 -18.37 -1.01 -14.11
CA ASN A 108 -17.61 -0.42 -15.20
C ASN A 108 -18.49 0.02 -16.37
N LYS A 109 -19.55 -0.71 -16.70
CA LYS A 109 -20.53 -0.29 -17.74
C LYS A 109 -21.22 1.01 -17.33
N VAL A 110 -21.75 1.07 -16.10
CA VAL A 110 -22.41 2.27 -15.56
C VAL A 110 -21.46 3.47 -15.55
N ILE A 111 -20.21 3.28 -15.12
CA ILE A 111 -19.22 4.35 -15.13
C ILE A 111 -18.90 4.79 -16.56
N ASN A 112 -18.71 3.86 -17.51
CA ASN A 112 -18.44 4.21 -18.91
C ASN A 112 -19.59 5.03 -19.52
N GLU A 113 -20.85 4.64 -19.30
CA GLU A 113 -22.02 5.41 -19.73
C GLU A 113 -22.01 6.86 -19.18
N ILE A 114 -21.57 7.04 -17.93
CA ILE A 114 -21.41 8.38 -17.35
C ILE A 114 -20.28 9.16 -18.03
N LEU A 115 -19.15 8.50 -18.29
CA LEU A 115 -17.97 9.14 -18.88
C LEU A 115 -18.19 9.54 -20.36
N GLU A 116 -19.10 8.88 -21.08
CA GLU A 116 -19.49 9.24 -22.45
C GLU A 116 -20.13 10.64 -22.57
N TYR A 117 -20.61 11.21 -21.46
CA TYR A 117 -21.11 12.59 -21.42
C TYR A 117 -20.00 13.65 -21.26
N GLY A 118 -18.74 13.24 -21.08
CA GLY A 118 -17.58 14.12 -20.98
C GLY A 118 -16.62 13.94 -22.15
N ASP A 119 -15.91 15.01 -22.51
CA ASP A 119 -14.76 14.89 -23.42
C ASP A 119 -13.53 14.26 -22.72
N GLU A 120 -12.52 13.88 -23.51
CA GLU A 120 -11.31 13.22 -22.99
C GLU A 120 -10.59 14.07 -21.93
N GLU A 121 -10.57 15.39 -22.10
CA GLU A 121 -9.95 16.32 -21.14
C GLU A 121 -10.72 16.31 -19.81
N THR A 122 -12.05 16.40 -19.86
CA THR A 122 -12.93 16.35 -18.69
C THR A 122 -12.74 15.03 -17.94
N VAL A 123 -12.77 13.89 -18.64
CA VAL A 123 -12.57 12.57 -18.04
C VAL A 123 -11.21 12.47 -17.36
N SER A 124 -10.14 12.91 -18.04
CA SER A 124 -8.78 12.93 -17.48
C SER A 124 -8.69 13.79 -16.21
N ASN A 125 -9.30 14.98 -16.24
CA ASN A 125 -9.36 15.89 -15.11
C ASN A 125 -10.14 15.32 -13.92
N ILE A 126 -11.24 14.60 -14.17
CA ILE A 126 -12.02 13.91 -13.13
C ILE A 126 -11.15 12.84 -12.47
N VAL A 127 -10.54 11.95 -13.26
CA VAL A 127 -9.69 10.86 -12.75
C VAL A 127 -8.57 11.42 -11.87
N LYS A 128 -7.89 12.47 -12.34
CA LYS A 128 -6.84 13.16 -11.58
C LYS A 128 -7.37 13.74 -10.28
N SER A 129 -8.49 14.48 -10.33
CA SER A 129 -9.06 15.17 -9.16
C SER A 129 -9.55 14.18 -8.09
N PHE A 130 -10.19 13.08 -8.51
CA PHE A 130 -10.60 12.01 -7.60
C PHE A 130 -9.38 11.34 -6.94
N ASN A 131 -8.32 11.09 -7.70
CA ASN A 131 -7.08 10.54 -7.15
C ASN A 131 -6.43 11.49 -6.14
N GLU A 132 -6.32 12.78 -6.46
CA GLU A 132 -5.75 13.78 -5.57
C GLU A 132 -6.56 13.91 -4.28
N PHE A 133 -7.89 14.00 -4.38
CA PHE A 133 -8.77 14.07 -3.22
C PHE A 133 -8.70 12.80 -2.35
N ARG A 134 -8.62 11.62 -2.97
CA ARG A 134 -8.41 10.34 -2.28
C ARG A 134 -7.11 10.35 -1.49
N ILE A 135 -6.01 10.79 -2.09
CA ILE A 135 -4.69 10.79 -1.44
C ILE A 135 -4.61 11.81 -0.30
N LEU A 136 -5.22 12.99 -0.46
CA LEU A 136 -5.33 13.97 0.63
C LEU A 136 -6.12 13.40 1.81
N SER A 137 -7.25 12.74 1.53
CA SER A 137 -8.08 12.08 2.52
C SER A 137 -7.33 10.95 3.22
N LEU A 138 -6.61 10.13 2.45
CA LEU A 138 -5.75 9.06 2.96
C LEU A 138 -4.68 9.62 3.90
N LYS A 139 -3.92 10.64 3.48
CA LYS A 139 -2.89 11.27 4.31
C LYS A 139 -3.48 11.80 5.62
N SER A 140 -4.61 12.50 5.56
CA SER A 140 -5.30 13.00 6.76
C SER A 140 -5.65 11.87 7.72
N ASN A 141 -6.15 10.75 7.20
CA ASN A 141 -6.53 9.60 8.02
C ASN A 141 -5.31 8.86 8.59
N LEU A 142 -4.21 8.75 7.85
CA LEU A 142 -2.98 8.13 8.34
C LEU A 142 -2.31 8.93 9.46
N ILE A 143 -2.38 10.26 9.40
CA ILE A 143 -1.90 11.14 10.49
C ILE A 143 -2.71 10.89 11.77
N LYS A 144 -4.03 10.66 11.65
CA LYS A 144 -4.91 10.42 12.81
C LYS A 144 -4.83 9.00 13.34
N ASN A 145 -4.59 8.02 12.47
CA ASN A 145 -4.55 6.62 12.82
C ASN A 145 -3.48 5.87 12.02
N GLU A 146 -2.30 5.81 12.60
CA GLU A 146 -1.15 5.12 12.00
C GLU A 146 -1.28 3.59 11.99
N SER A 147 -2.20 2.99 12.75
CA SER A 147 -2.41 1.53 12.76
C SER A 147 -2.88 0.97 11.41
N ARG A 148 -3.33 1.84 10.51
CA ARG A 148 -3.65 1.49 9.12
C ARG A 148 -2.42 1.21 8.26
N ILE A 149 -1.23 1.65 8.69
CA ILE A 149 0.02 1.40 7.98
C ILE A 149 0.52 0.03 8.40
N LYS A 150 0.43 -0.95 7.50
CA LYS A 150 1.01 -2.26 7.70
C LYS A 150 2.39 -2.30 7.07
N ILE A 151 3.39 -2.71 7.83
CA ILE A 151 4.74 -2.97 7.31
C ILE A 151 4.93 -4.48 7.26
N GLU A 152 5.24 -5.01 6.09
CA GLU A 152 5.37 -6.46 5.88
C GLU A 152 6.31 -6.78 4.70
N ARG A 153 6.72 -8.05 4.58
CA ARG A 153 7.33 -8.54 3.34
C ARG A 153 6.27 -8.50 2.23
N VAL A 154 6.68 -8.11 1.02
CA VAL A 154 5.78 -8.01 -0.13
C VAL A 154 5.29 -9.40 -0.50
N SER A 155 3.97 -9.60 -0.46
CA SER A 155 3.33 -10.81 -0.95
C SER A 155 3.21 -10.78 -2.48
N LEU A 156 3.09 -11.96 -3.10
CA LEU A 156 3.11 -12.09 -4.58
C LEU A 156 2.06 -11.23 -5.29
N ASN A 157 0.87 -11.11 -4.71
CA ASN A 157 -0.24 -10.27 -5.20
C ASN A 157 0.06 -8.76 -5.19
N TYR A 158 1.10 -8.31 -4.49
CA TYR A 158 1.52 -6.90 -4.43
C TYR A 158 2.88 -6.64 -5.07
N MET A 159 3.55 -7.66 -5.62
CA MET A 159 4.88 -7.49 -6.19
C MET A 159 4.90 -6.52 -7.36
N GLU A 160 3.88 -6.59 -8.23
CA GLU A 160 3.73 -5.67 -9.36
C GLU A 160 3.55 -4.22 -8.87
N ASP A 161 2.68 -3.99 -7.88
CA ASP A 161 2.45 -2.65 -7.33
C ASP A 161 3.68 -2.09 -6.61
N ALA A 162 4.43 -2.94 -5.89
CA ALA A 162 5.67 -2.57 -5.23
C ALA A 162 6.73 -2.13 -6.24
N ILE A 163 6.93 -2.91 -7.31
CA ILE A 163 7.86 -2.58 -8.39
C ILE A 163 7.39 -1.31 -9.13
N LYS A 164 6.10 -1.18 -9.39
CA LYS A 164 5.50 0.00 -10.04
C LYS A 164 5.72 1.27 -9.22
N LEU A 165 5.57 1.21 -7.90
CA LEU A 165 5.90 2.33 -7.00
C LEU A 165 7.38 2.67 -7.09
N ALA A 166 8.27 1.66 -7.00
CA ALA A 166 9.71 1.87 -7.11
C ALA A 166 10.07 2.54 -8.45
N ILE A 167 9.61 2.01 -9.59
CA ILE A 167 9.83 2.59 -10.92
C ILE A 167 9.29 4.01 -10.98
N GLY A 168 8.07 4.24 -10.48
CA GLY A 168 7.44 5.56 -10.48
C GLY A 168 8.28 6.61 -9.77
N VAL A 169 8.86 6.27 -8.62
CA VAL A 169 9.72 7.19 -7.86
C VAL A 169 11.10 7.34 -8.50
N PHE A 170 11.77 6.23 -8.81
CA PHE A 170 13.14 6.25 -9.33
C PHE A 170 13.23 6.88 -10.73
N THR A 171 12.28 6.59 -11.62
CA THR A 171 12.29 7.15 -12.98
C THR A 171 11.78 8.58 -13.04
N LYS A 172 10.66 8.89 -12.37
CA LYS A 172 10.06 10.24 -12.49
C LYS A 172 10.70 11.28 -11.58
N GLU A 173 11.23 10.87 -10.43
CA GLU A 173 11.82 11.81 -9.46
C GLU A 173 13.34 11.83 -9.51
N GLN A 174 14.00 10.73 -9.91
CA GLN A 174 15.46 10.60 -9.87
C GLN A 174 16.10 10.33 -11.24
N ASN A 175 15.31 10.38 -12.33
CA ASN A 175 15.78 10.17 -13.70
C ASN A 175 16.50 8.83 -13.96
N ILE A 176 16.23 7.82 -13.12
CA ILE A 176 16.82 6.48 -13.26
C ILE A 176 16.00 5.68 -14.28
N PRO A 177 16.62 5.09 -15.32
CA PRO A 177 15.93 4.24 -16.29
C PRO A 177 15.12 3.12 -15.64
N ALA A 178 13.86 2.97 -16.05
CA ALA A 178 12.91 2.04 -15.42
C ALA A 178 13.41 0.58 -15.41
N ASN A 179 14.19 0.18 -16.42
CA ASN A 179 14.77 -1.16 -16.54
C ASN A 179 15.86 -1.47 -15.50
N LEU A 180 16.42 -0.46 -14.82
CA LEU A 180 17.45 -0.64 -13.78
C LEU A 180 16.86 -0.72 -12.37
N VAL A 181 15.55 -0.46 -12.22
CA VAL A 181 14.90 -0.42 -10.90
C VAL A 181 14.57 -1.82 -10.37
N PRO A 182 14.00 -2.75 -11.16
CA PRO A 182 13.89 -4.13 -10.72
C PRO A 182 15.28 -4.72 -10.44
N LEU A 183 15.40 -5.48 -9.36
CA LEU A 183 16.61 -6.26 -9.07
C LEU A 183 16.61 -7.55 -9.91
N GLU A 184 17.79 -8.05 -10.26
CA GLU A 184 17.91 -9.30 -10.98
C GLU A 184 17.37 -10.48 -10.14
N LYS A 185 16.74 -11.46 -10.81
CA LYS A 185 16.07 -12.57 -10.11
C LYS A 185 17.04 -13.54 -9.43
N ASN A 186 18.25 -13.69 -9.96
CA ASN A 186 19.35 -14.47 -9.40
C ASN A 186 19.83 -13.97 -8.02
N LEU A 187 19.59 -12.70 -7.69
CA LEU A 187 19.91 -12.12 -6.38
C LEU A 187 18.91 -12.52 -5.29
N GLU A 188 17.82 -13.21 -5.66
CA GLU A 188 16.72 -13.61 -4.78
C GLU A 188 16.30 -12.51 -3.78
N PRO A 189 15.98 -11.29 -4.27
CA PRO A 189 15.79 -10.15 -3.40
C PRO A 189 14.56 -10.31 -2.51
N ILE A 190 14.70 -9.92 -1.24
CA ILE A 190 13.59 -9.78 -0.32
C ILE A 190 13.05 -8.36 -0.46
N TRP A 191 11.75 -8.24 -0.73
CA TRP A 191 11.06 -6.96 -0.81
C TRP A 191 10.18 -6.76 0.41
N TRP A 192 10.15 -5.53 0.92
CA TRP A 192 9.25 -5.07 1.98
C TRP A 192 8.43 -3.89 1.51
N CYS A 193 7.22 -3.76 2.04
CA CYS A 193 6.34 -2.64 1.74
C CYS A 193 5.72 -2.03 2.99
N ALA A 194 5.34 -0.77 2.85
CA ALA A 194 4.29 -0.16 3.63
C ALA A 194 3.00 -0.23 2.81
N ARG A 195 1.98 -0.92 3.33
CA ARG A 195 0.66 -1.08 2.71
C ARG A 195 -0.41 -0.40 3.55
N VAL A 196 -1.35 0.25 2.88
CA VAL A 196 -2.57 0.79 3.50
C VAL A 196 -3.76 0.34 2.66
N GLY A 197 -4.62 -0.47 3.26
CA GLY A 197 -5.66 -1.18 2.54
C GLY A 197 -5.07 -1.98 1.38
N GLU A 198 -5.45 -1.61 0.17
CA GLU A 198 -4.94 -2.20 -1.07
C GLU A 198 -3.80 -1.40 -1.73
N ASP A 199 -3.44 -0.23 -1.21
CA ASP A 199 -2.39 0.63 -1.78
C ASP A 199 -1.00 0.27 -1.20
N ILE A 200 -0.01 0.07 -2.07
CA ILE A 200 1.42 0.10 -1.70
C ILE A 200 1.89 1.56 -1.68
N VAL A 201 2.28 2.05 -0.50
CA VAL A 201 2.63 3.45 -0.25
C VAL A 201 4.12 3.66 0.05
N GLY A 202 4.85 2.58 0.29
CA GLY A 202 6.30 2.56 0.43
C GLY A 202 6.85 1.17 0.09
N VAL A 203 8.09 1.14 -0.39
CA VAL A 203 8.78 -0.10 -0.79
C VAL A 203 10.28 0.01 -0.52
N THR A 204 10.92 -1.11 -0.21
CA THR A 204 12.37 -1.26 -0.15
C THR A 204 12.74 -2.72 -0.40
N ALA A 205 13.99 -2.96 -0.80
CA ALA A 205 14.49 -4.30 -1.07
C ALA A 205 15.85 -4.52 -0.42
N GLY A 206 16.15 -5.77 -0.16
CA GLY A 206 17.45 -6.23 0.32
C GLY A 206 17.84 -7.51 -0.40
N TRP A 207 19.13 -7.67 -0.67
CA TRP A 207 19.67 -8.78 -1.44
C TRP A 207 21.09 -9.08 -0.98
N ILE A 208 21.61 -10.23 -1.38
CA ILE A 208 23.01 -10.60 -1.14
C ILE A 208 23.75 -10.49 -2.47
N GLU A 209 24.87 -9.78 -2.46
CA GLU A 209 25.78 -9.68 -3.60
C GLU A 209 27.21 -9.78 -3.06
N ASN A 210 28.05 -10.62 -3.67
CA ASN A 210 29.44 -10.85 -3.21
C ASN A 210 29.57 -11.23 -1.71
N ASN A 211 28.61 -12.02 -1.18
CA ASN A 211 28.50 -12.39 0.24
C ASN A 211 28.22 -11.22 1.21
N GLU A 212 27.85 -10.06 0.71
CA GLU A 212 27.48 -8.89 1.50
C GLU A 212 25.98 -8.62 1.40
N TRP A 213 25.36 -8.22 2.50
CA TRP A 213 23.95 -7.80 2.50
C TRP A 213 23.84 -6.36 2.01
N HIS A 214 22.98 -6.14 1.02
CA HIS A 214 22.64 -4.83 0.51
C HIS A 214 21.21 -4.44 0.86
N TRP A 215 20.97 -3.14 1.03
CA TRP A 215 19.65 -2.55 1.24
C TRP A 215 19.46 -1.33 0.35
N GLY A 216 18.32 -1.26 -0.32
CA GLY A 216 18.05 -0.24 -1.30
C GLY A 216 16.64 -0.31 -1.88
N ARG A 217 16.49 0.20 -3.12
CA ARG A 217 15.19 0.39 -3.79
C ARG A 217 14.15 1.07 -2.89
N TYR A 218 14.64 1.93 -2.00
CA TYR A 218 13.86 2.57 -0.95
C TYR A 218 13.09 3.75 -1.55
N ALA A 219 11.77 3.60 -1.61
CA ALA A 219 10.85 4.60 -2.15
C ALA A 219 9.60 4.72 -1.27
N VAL A 220 9.13 5.95 -1.11
CA VAL A 220 7.84 6.27 -0.47
C VAL A 220 7.10 7.23 -1.39
N ASP A 221 5.79 7.03 -1.56
CA ASP A 221 4.95 7.93 -2.35
C ASP A 221 5.13 9.37 -1.83
N LYS A 222 5.57 10.28 -2.72
CA LYS A 222 5.89 11.67 -2.36
C LYS A 222 4.74 12.39 -1.65
N ARG A 223 3.50 12.06 -1.98
CA ARG A 223 2.30 12.67 -1.42
C ARG A 223 2.09 12.25 0.04
N LEU A 224 2.60 11.07 0.41
CA LEU A 224 2.51 10.47 1.75
C LEU A 224 3.83 10.57 2.54
N ARG A 225 4.84 11.32 2.07
CA ARG A 225 6.03 11.63 2.86
C ARG A 225 5.72 12.57 4.03
N GLY A 226 6.59 12.54 5.05
CA GLY A 226 6.52 13.40 6.23
C GLY A 226 5.64 12.89 7.38
N ILE A 227 5.06 11.68 7.26
CA ILE A 227 4.19 11.08 8.29
C ILE A 227 4.77 9.78 8.87
N GLY A 228 6.09 9.58 8.76
CA GLY A 228 6.79 8.47 9.41
C GLY A 228 6.78 7.11 8.68
N ILE A 229 6.04 6.94 7.58
CA ILE A 229 5.99 5.68 6.80
C ILE A 229 7.39 5.14 6.47
N GLY A 230 8.24 6.00 5.90
CA GLY A 230 9.58 5.62 5.48
C GLY A 230 10.47 5.14 6.63
N LYS A 231 10.39 5.82 7.79
CA LYS A 231 11.13 5.42 8.99
C LYS A 231 10.69 4.03 9.47
N LYS A 232 9.38 3.77 9.53
CA LYS A 232 8.83 2.45 9.92
C LYS A 232 9.27 1.34 8.98
N LEU A 233 9.23 1.61 7.67
CA LEU A 233 9.65 0.66 6.64
C LEU A 233 11.15 0.34 6.73
N ALA A 234 12.00 1.36 6.91
CA ALA A 234 13.44 1.18 7.07
C ALA A 234 13.77 0.35 8.33
N VAL A 235 13.20 0.71 9.48
CA VAL A 235 13.42 -0.04 10.74
C VAL A 235 13.01 -1.51 10.58
N PHE A 236 11.82 -1.77 10.03
CA PHE A 236 11.34 -3.14 9.86
C PHE A 236 12.24 -3.96 8.95
N SER A 237 12.57 -3.43 7.76
CA SER A 237 13.36 -4.15 6.77
C SER A 237 14.81 -4.40 7.22
N LEU A 238 15.47 -3.40 7.81
CA LEU A 238 16.83 -3.56 8.37
C LEU A 238 16.83 -4.58 9.52
N ASN A 239 15.87 -4.49 10.44
CA ASN A 239 15.74 -5.45 11.53
C ASN A 239 15.49 -6.88 11.02
N ASP A 240 14.66 -7.04 9.98
CA ASP A 240 14.42 -8.34 9.35
C ASP A 240 15.71 -8.90 8.72
N ILE A 241 16.50 -8.08 8.02
CA ILE A 241 17.81 -8.49 7.47
C ILE A 241 18.78 -8.95 8.58
N PHE A 242 18.93 -8.18 9.66
CA PHE A 242 19.78 -8.57 10.80
C PHE A 242 19.31 -9.85 11.50
N ASN A 243 18.00 -10.09 11.56
CA ASN A 243 17.43 -11.32 12.10
C ASN A 243 17.64 -12.53 11.16
N ASN A 244 17.86 -12.29 9.85
CA ASN A 244 18.28 -13.32 8.90
C ASN A 244 19.80 -13.58 8.94
N GLY A 245 20.52 -13.04 9.94
CA GLY A 245 21.93 -13.37 10.20
C GLY A 245 22.94 -12.40 9.59
N ALA A 246 22.50 -11.27 9.03
CA ALA A 246 23.44 -10.21 8.65
C ALA A 246 24.12 -9.63 9.91
N GLU A 247 25.41 -9.29 9.79
CA GLU A 247 26.14 -8.49 10.79
C GLU A 247 26.34 -7.05 10.31
N GLU A 248 26.42 -6.86 8.98
CA GLU A 248 26.58 -5.57 8.32
C GLU A 248 25.62 -5.48 7.12
N ILE A 249 25.10 -4.28 6.85
CA ILE A 249 24.22 -3.99 5.71
C ILE A 249 24.79 -2.79 4.97
N TYR A 250 25.03 -2.96 3.66
CA TYR A 250 25.55 -1.95 2.75
C TYR A 250 24.42 -1.25 2.01
N SER A 251 24.56 0.05 1.76
CA SER A 251 23.60 0.81 0.95
C SER A 251 24.26 1.97 0.22
N GLU A 252 23.86 2.17 -1.03
CA GLU A 252 24.11 3.39 -1.79
C GLU A 252 22.86 4.27 -1.73
N ALA A 253 22.95 5.35 -0.96
CA ALA A 253 21.78 6.12 -0.57
C ALA A 253 21.89 7.58 -1.05
N ARG A 254 20.76 8.15 -1.50
CA ARG A 254 20.63 9.61 -1.69
C ARG A 254 20.78 10.33 -0.35
N ASP A 255 21.21 11.60 -0.36
CA ASP A 255 21.46 12.40 0.85
C ASP A 255 20.32 12.38 1.87
N ILE A 256 19.06 12.43 1.41
CA ILE A 256 17.88 12.36 2.28
C ILE A 256 17.80 10.99 2.98
N THR A 257 18.08 9.91 2.25
CA THR A 257 18.12 8.55 2.80
C THR A 257 19.32 8.38 3.73
N VAL A 258 20.50 8.91 3.41
CA VAL A 258 21.67 8.91 4.32
C VAL A 258 21.31 9.59 5.64
N LYS A 259 20.66 10.77 5.61
CA LYS A 259 20.19 11.47 6.82
C LYS A 259 19.22 10.62 7.65
N LEU A 260 18.36 9.82 6.99
CA LEU A 260 17.50 8.87 7.67
C LEU A 260 18.33 7.76 8.33
N LEU A 261 19.22 7.11 7.57
CA LEU A 261 20.03 5.98 8.03
C LEU A 261 20.99 6.37 9.16
N LYS A 262 21.48 7.61 9.21
CA LYS A 262 22.27 8.11 10.34
C LYS A 262 21.55 8.01 11.69
N ASN A 263 20.21 8.05 11.71
CA ASN A 263 19.44 7.83 12.94
C ASN A 263 19.42 6.35 13.39
N PHE A 264 20.02 5.45 12.60
CA PHE A 264 20.06 4.01 12.83
C PHE A 264 21.49 3.48 12.95
N GLY A 265 22.46 4.34 13.32
CA GLY A 265 23.85 3.93 13.51
C GLY A 265 24.65 3.74 12.21
N CYS A 266 24.23 4.37 11.12
CA CYS A 266 24.89 4.28 9.83
C CYS A 266 26.22 5.06 9.77
N GLU A 267 27.26 4.43 9.22
CA GLU A 267 28.56 5.02 8.89
C GLU A 267 28.70 5.26 7.38
N ILE A 268 29.37 6.35 6.99
CA ILE A 268 29.73 6.62 5.58
C ILE A 268 31.09 5.98 5.32
N ILE A 269 31.17 5.14 4.29
CA ILE A 269 32.37 4.33 3.98
C ILE A 269 33.06 4.73 2.67
N GLY A 270 32.54 5.74 1.97
CA GLY A 270 33.10 6.23 0.72
C GLY A 270 32.62 7.63 0.38
N GLU A 271 33.27 8.23 -0.60
CA GLU A 271 32.90 9.55 -1.11
C GLU A 271 31.58 9.47 -1.90
N PRO A 272 30.75 10.53 -1.88
CA PRO A 272 29.56 10.60 -2.72
C PRO A 272 29.91 10.50 -4.21
N VAL A 273 29.16 9.67 -4.94
CA VAL A 273 29.33 9.46 -6.39
C VAL A 273 28.11 10.03 -7.12
N ASN A 274 28.34 10.72 -8.24
CA ASN A 274 27.24 11.17 -9.10
C ASN A 274 26.56 9.96 -9.76
N PHE A 275 25.27 9.83 -9.54
CA PHE A 275 24.44 8.77 -10.09
C PHE A 275 23.13 9.39 -10.61
N TYR A 276 23.03 9.54 -11.94
CA TYR A 276 21.86 10.12 -12.64
C TYR A 276 21.50 11.55 -12.19
N GLY A 277 22.51 12.41 -12.02
CA GLY A 277 22.32 13.84 -11.75
C GLY A 277 22.24 14.22 -10.27
N ASP A 278 22.13 13.22 -9.38
CA ASP A 278 22.19 13.39 -7.93
C ASP A 278 23.28 12.49 -7.34
N SER A 279 23.78 12.82 -6.15
CA SER A 279 24.76 11.99 -5.45
C SER A 279 24.12 10.75 -4.81
N VAL A 280 24.81 9.62 -4.83
CA VAL A 280 24.62 8.51 -3.88
C VAL A 280 25.86 8.39 -3.01
N THR A 281 25.67 8.15 -1.73
CA THR A 281 26.76 7.96 -0.77
C THR A 281 26.78 6.50 -0.30
N PRO A 282 27.94 5.80 -0.43
CA PRO A 282 28.12 4.48 0.15
C PRO A 282 28.06 4.51 1.67
N THR A 283 27.26 3.63 2.23
CA THR A 283 27.01 3.55 3.67
C THR A 283 27.00 2.12 4.16
N ILE A 284 27.33 1.94 5.43
CA ILE A 284 27.25 0.67 6.16
C ILE A 284 26.44 0.86 7.43
N ILE A 285 25.68 -0.16 7.83
CA ILE A 285 24.98 -0.23 9.10
C ILE A 285 25.38 -1.54 9.77
N LYS A 286 26.01 -1.45 10.94
CA LYS A 286 26.36 -2.62 11.76
C LYS A 286 25.22 -2.96 12.70
N LYS A 287 25.04 -4.25 12.97
CA LYS A 287 23.97 -4.76 13.84
C LYS A 287 24.01 -4.16 15.24
N SER A 288 25.19 -4.01 15.83
CA SER A 288 25.38 -3.39 17.16
C SER A 288 24.83 -1.97 17.21
N ASP A 289 25.17 -1.18 16.19
CA ASP A 289 24.87 0.25 16.14
C ASP A 289 23.40 0.47 15.83
N PHE A 290 22.83 -0.38 14.97
CA PHE A 290 21.40 -0.42 14.72
C PHE A 290 20.59 -0.72 15.98
N ILE A 291 20.94 -1.79 16.71
CA ILE A 291 20.25 -2.18 17.95
C ILE A 291 20.33 -1.05 18.99
N GLN A 292 21.50 -0.44 19.14
CA GLN A 292 21.68 0.70 20.05
C GLN A 292 20.82 1.90 19.65
N ALA A 293 20.65 2.15 18.34
CA ALA A 293 19.91 3.30 17.83
C ALA A 293 18.38 3.16 17.89
N ILE A 294 17.85 1.93 17.93
CA ILE A 294 16.39 1.67 17.98
C ILE A 294 15.86 1.32 19.38
N THR A 295 16.75 1.19 20.38
CA THR A 295 16.40 0.98 21.79
C THR A 295 16.05 2.31 22.45
#